data_AF-A0A1J4JED4-F1
#
_entry.id   AF-A0A1J4JED4-F1
#
_cell.length_a   1.000
_cell.length_b   1.000
_cell.length_c   1.000
_cell.angle_alpha   90.00
_cell.angle_beta   90.00
_cell.angle_gamma   90.00
#
_symmetry.space_group_name_H-M   'P 1'
#
loop_
_entity.id
_entity.type
_entity.pdbx_description
1 polymer ?
#
loop_
_entity_poly.entity_id
_entity_poly.type
_entity_poly.pdbx_seq_one_letter_code
_entity_poly.pdbx_strand_id
1 'polypeptide(L)'
;MIKLADQTKFFEKSEPVLQKVTFVIFEYSLILTTMIGFIELKNDIGILKDLQMMMIEILSCEEMQTQNKIEKLFSFFEKISISSNFSIYEAFLRLFAHISIFFNVAQNYQRRQLIFNEILKELISKHSLKTIFHQSTLFFIFKLNRHFLLFFIEEGIIDMSIIETQFSYVNRSNDLLFLFFMPEIQKTNPKLYQEQKEKFEMMNYRPNNTENNSNKVLTIYEKTNSAIRKETHSPKKTS
;
A
#
# COMPACT_ATOMS: atom_id res chain seq x y z
N MET A 1 -15.77 -26.52 4.62
CA MET A 1 -15.57 -27.40 3.44
C MET A 1 -16.52 -28.58 3.55
N ILE A 2 -17.70 -28.47 2.95
CA ILE A 2 -18.70 -29.53 2.90
C ILE A 2 -18.24 -30.55 1.86
N LYS A 3 -18.24 -31.83 2.21
CA LYS A 3 -17.82 -32.96 1.36
C LYS A 3 -18.68 -33.02 0.09
N LEU A 4 -18.15 -32.47 -1.02
CA LEU A 4 -18.71 -32.64 -2.37
C LEU A 4 -18.69 -34.10 -2.88
N ALA A 5 -17.98 -34.99 -2.18
CA ALA A 5 -17.76 -36.37 -2.61
C ALA A 5 -18.96 -37.32 -2.41
N ASP A 6 -19.98 -36.95 -1.63
CA ASP A 6 -21.13 -37.84 -1.37
C ASP A 6 -22.35 -37.59 -2.28
N GLN A 7 -22.39 -36.50 -3.04
CA GLN A 7 -23.52 -36.21 -3.94
C GLN A 7 -23.48 -37.04 -5.22
N THR A 8 -22.31 -37.54 -5.64
CA THR A 8 -22.17 -38.34 -6.86
C THR A 8 -22.86 -39.71 -6.79
N LYS A 9 -22.94 -40.32 -5.59
CA LYS A 9 -23.61 -41.63 -5.42
C LYS A 9 -25.13 -41.57 -5.55
N PHE A 10 -25.75 -40.40 -5.37
CA PHE A 10 -27.20 -40.26 -5.50
C PHE A 10 -27.65 -40.21 -6.97
N PHE A 11 -26.76 -39.82 -7.88
CA PHE A 11 -27.06 -39.72 -9.31
C PHE A 11 -27.14 -41.08 -10.02
N GLU A 12 -26.51 -42.13 -9.52
CA GLU A 12 -26.46 -43.43 -10.24
C GLU A 12 -27.81 -44.19 -10.29
N LYS A 13 -28.81 -43.83 -9.48
CA LYS A 13 -30.12 -44.51 -9.42
C LYS A 13 -31.29 -43.76 -10.05
N SER A 14 -31.11 -42.52 -10.51
CA SER A 14 -32.19 -41.75 -11.14
C SER A 14 -32.40 -42.15 -12.61
N GLU A 15 -33.63 -42.08 -13.10
CA GLU A 15 -33.93 -42.31 -14.51
C GLU A 15 -33.06 -41.42 -15.42
N PRO A 16 -32.60 -41.93 -16.58
CA PRO A 16 -31.65 -41.23 -17.46
C PRO A 16 -32.17 -39.87 -17.97
N VAL A 17 -33.48 -39.66 -17.97
CA VAL A 17 -34.10 -38.36 -18.30
C VAL A 17 -33.84 -37.34 -17.19
N LEU A 18 -34.00 -37.72 -15.93
CA LEU A 18 -33.75 -36.85 -14.78
C LEU A 18 -32.27 -36.46 -14.69
N GLN A 19 -31.35 -37.39 -15.00
CA GLN A 19 -29.91 -37.09 -15.06
C GLN A 19 -29.58 -36.02 -16.11
N LYS A 20 -30.14 -36.14 -17.32
CA LYS A 20 -29.93 -35.16 -18.40
C LYS A 20 -30.49 -33.78 -18.04
N VAL A 21 -31.70 -33.71 -17.50
CA VAL A 21 -32.31 -32.44 -17.08
C VAL A 21 -31.46 -31.77 -15.98
N THR A 22 -31.01 -32.54 -14.98
CA THR A 22 -30.19 -32.00 -13.90
C THR A 22 -28.84 -31.48 -14.42
N PHE A 23 -28.22 -32.20 -15.35
CA PHE A 23 -26.97 -31.78 -15.97
C PHE A 23 -27.10 -30.45 -16.73
N VAL A 24 -28.16 -30.31 -17.55
CA VAL A 24 -28.42 -29.08 -18.30
C VAL A 24 -28.68 -27.89 -17.36
N ILE A 25 -29.47 -28.07 -16.29
CA ILE A 25 -29.72 -27.03 -15.28
C ILE A 25 -28.39 -26.59 -14.63
N PHE A 26 -27.51 -27.54 -14.32
CA PHE A 26 -26.21 -27.26 -13.75
C PHE A 26 -25.32 -26.43 -14.70
N GLU A 27 -25.25 -26.80 -15.99
CA GLU A 27 -24.50 -26.04 -16.99
C GLU A 27 -25.02 -24.60 -17.15
N TYR A 28 -26.34 -24.40 -17.23
CA TYR A 28 -26.93 -23.06 -17.29
C TYR A 28 -26.65 -22.24 -16.03
N SER A 29 -26.71 -22.84 -14.85
CA SER A 29 -26.38 -22.18 -13.58
C SER A 29 -24.91 -21.74 -13.54
N LEU A 30 -24.00 -22.58 -14.03
CA LEU A 30 -22.57 -22.26 -14.12
C LEU A 30 -22.30 -21.12 -15.11
N ILE A 31 -22.92 -21.16 -16.30
CA ILE A 31 -22.80 -20.08 -17.31
C ILE A 31 -23.34 -18.77 -16.75
N LEU A 32 -24.50 -18.79 -16.09
CA LEU A 32 -25.09 -17.59 -15.49
C LEU A 32 -24.17 -17.00 -14.40
N THR A 33 -23.62 -17.84 -13.53
CA THR A 33 -22.72 -17.41 -12.46
C THR A 33 -21.43 -16.80 -13.01
N THR A 34 -20.87 -17.38 -14.07
CA THR A 34 -19.66 -16.84 -14.73
C THR A 34 -19.94 -15.53 -15.44
N MET A 35 -21.10 -15.38 -16.09
CA MET A 35 -21.52 -14.10 -16.69
C MET A 35 -21.71 -13.00 -15.64
N ILE A 36 -22.34 -13.31 -14.50
CA ILE A 36 -22.50 -12.35 -13.40
C ILE A 36 -21.13 -11.90 -12.88
N GLY A 37 -20.23 -12.84 -12.58
CA GLY A 37 -18.89 -12.51 -12.09
C GLY A 37 -18.07 -11.68 -13.09
N PHE A 38 -18.23 -11.90 -14.40
CA PHE A 38 -17.58 -11.08 -15.42
C PHE A 38 -18.13 -9.66 -15.47
N ILE A 39 -19.45 -9.47 -15.32
CA ILE A 39 -20.08 -8.15 -15.28
C ILE A 39 -19.62 -7.38 -14.05
N GLU A 40 -19.57 -8.02 -12.88
CA GLU A 40 -19.05 -7.42 -11.64
C GLU A 40 -17.60 -6.98 -11.80
N LEU A 41 -16.72 -7.88 -12.28
CA LEU A 41 -15.32 -7.56 -12.53
C LEU A 41 -15.15 -6.38 -13.50
N LYS A 42 -15.95 -6.34 -14.58
CA LYS A 42 -15.91 -5.24 -15.55
C LYS A 42 -16.31 -3.91 -14.90
N ASN A 43 -17.30 -3.91 -14.02
CA ASN A 43 -17.73 -2.73 -13.29
C ASN A 43 -16.63 -2.25 -12.32
N ASP A 44 -16.02 -3.17 -11.56
CA ASP A 44 -14.93 -2.87 -10.65
C ASP A 44 -13.72 -2.26 -11.38
N ILE A 45 -13.34 -2.83 -12.54
CA ILE A 45 -12.29 -2.27 -13.40
C ILE A 45 -12.66 -0.87 -13.88
N GLY A 46 -13.92 -0.61 -14.22
CA GLY A 46 -14.42 0.72 -14.57
C GLY A 46 -14.21 1.72 -13.45
N ILE A 47 -14.59 1.36 -12.21
CA ILE A 47 -14.42 2.21 -11.03
C ILE A 47 -12.93 2.48 -10.76
N LEU A 48 -12.07 1.46 -10.84
CA LEU A 48 -10.64 1.61 -10.63
C LEU A 48 -9.97 2.49 -11.69
N LYS A 49 -10.41 2.40 -12.95
CA LYS A 49 -9.97 3.29 -14.03
C LYS A 49 -10.32 4.75 -13.70
N ASP A 50 -11.55 5.01 -13.27
CA ASP A 50 -11.99 6.37 -12.93
C ASP A 50 -11.19 6.94 -11.76
N LEU A 51 -10.96 6.13 -10.71
CA LEU A 51 -10.10 6.50 -9.58
C LEU A 51 -8.67 6.83 -10.01
N GLN A 52 -8.07 6.00 -10.87
CA GLN A 52 -6.74 6.24 -11.40
C GLN A 52 -6.67 7.54 -12.22
N MET A 53 -7.67 7.80 -13.06
CA MET A 53 -7.74 9.03 -13.86
C MET A 53 -7.86 10.27 -12.96
N MET A 54 -8.74 10.24 -11.95
CA MET A 54 -8.87 11.34 -10.98
C MET A 54 -7.54 11.61 -10.26
N MET A 55 -6.82 10.56 -9.81
CA MET A 55 -5.52 10.70 -9.18
C MET A 55 -4.49 11.36 -10.12
N ILE A 56 -4.39 10.90 -11.37
CA ILE A 56 -3.48 11.48 -12.36
C ILE A 56 -3.83 12.95 -12.63
N GLU A 57 -5.13 13.27 -12.74
CA GLU A 57 -5.61 14.62 -12.96
C GLU A 57 -5.28 15.57 -11.81
N ILE A 58 -5.37 15.11 -10.55
CA ILE A 58 -4.97 15.88 -9.37
C ILE A 58 -3.47 16.18 -9.42
N LEU A 59 -2.65 15.15 -9.67
CA LEU A 59 -1.18 15.24 -9.61
C LEU A 59 -0.56 16.00 -10.79
N SER A 60 -1.28 16.12 -11.90
CA SER A 60 -0.81 16.80 -13.12
C SER A 60 -1.33 18.24 -13.25
N CYS A 61 -2.24 18.69 -12.38
CA CYS A 61 -2.87 20.00 -12.51
C CYS A 61 -2.06 21.13 -11.85
N GLU A 62 -2.37 22.36 -12.21
CA GLU A 62 -1.89 23.56 -11.52
C GLU A 62 -2.54 23.71 -10.13
N GLU A 63 -1.90 24.49 -9.26
CA GLU A 63 -2.27 24.59 -7.83
C GLU A 63 -3.71 25.08 -7.62
N MET A 64 -4.14 26.07 -8.40
CA MET A 64 -5.46 26.71 -8.25
C MET A 64 -6.66 25.75 -8.40
N GLN A 65 -6.51 24.65 -9.14
CA GLN A 65 -7.61 23.69 -9.38
C GLN A 65 -7.49 22.41 -8.54
N THR A 66 -6.41 22.27 -7.78
CA THR A 66 -6.09 21.01 -7.07
C THR A 66 -7.16 20.65 -6.05
N GLN A 67 -7.58 21.63 -5.23
CA GLN A 67 -8.55 21.38 -4.17
C GLN A 67 -9.88 20.87 -4.72
N ASN A 68 -10.43 21.55 -5.73
CA ASN A 68 -11.68 21.14 -6.36
C ASN A 68 -11.62 19.72 -6.93
N LYS A 69 -10.45 19.28 -7.41
CA LYS A 69 -10.26 17.90 -7.91
C LYS A 69 -10.15 16.89 -6.79
N ILE A 70 -9.49 17.24 -5.68
CA ILE A 70 -9.45 16.40 -4.47
C ILE A 70 -10.86 16.21 -3.90
N GLU A 71 -11.66 17.28 -3.79
CA GLU A 71 -13.05 17.21 -3.32
C GLU A 71 -13.93 16.32 -4.21
N LYS A 72 -13.69 16.35 -5.53
CA LYS A 72 -14.36 15.44 -6.48
C LYS A 72 -13.98 13.98 -6.22
N LEU A 73 -12.70 13.70 -5.95
CA LEU A 73 -12.25 12.35 -5.59
C LEU A 73 -12.92 11.88 -4.29
N PHE A 74 -12.99 12.74 -3.27
CA PHE A 74 -13.63 12.41 -1.99
C PHE A 74 -15.13 12.16 -2.15
N SER A 75 -15.80 13.01 -2.92
CA SER A 75 -17.21 12.81 -3.28
C SER A 75 -17.42 11.49 -4.02
N PHE A 76 -16.45 11.08 -4.85
CA PHE A 76 -16.50 9.81 -5.56
C PHE A 76 -16.31 8.61 -4.63
N PHE A 77 -15.42 8.69 -3.62
CA PHE A 77 -15.28 7.65 -2.59
C PHE A 77 -16.59 7.40 -1.85
N GLU A 78 -17.30 8.46 -1.47
CA GLU A 78 -18.62 8.36 -0.84
C GLU A 78 -19.65 7.73 -1.79
N LYS A 79 -19.69 8.20 -3.04
CA LYS A 79 -20.60 7.70 -4.07
C LYS A 79 -20.47 6.20 -4.30
N ILE A 80 -19.25 5.67 -4.35
CA ILE A 80 -19.00 4.23 -4.52
C ILE A 80 -19.02 3.47 -3.18
N SER A 81 -19.21 4.18 -2.06
CA SER A 81 -19.16 3.64 -0.70
C SER A 81 -17.91 2.79 -0.49
N ILE A 82 -16.74 3.36 -0.78
CA ILE A 82 -15.48 2.61 -0.92
C ILE A 82 -15.16 1.72 0.31
N SER A 83 -15.51 2.16 1.52
CA SER A 83 -15.32 1.41 2.76
C SER A 83 -16.11 0.10 2.83
N SER A 84 -17.20 -0.02 2.07
CA SER A 84 -18.04 -1.22 2.00
C SER A 84 -17.61 -2.21 0.92
N ASN A 85 -16.77 -1.79 -0.03
CA ASN A 85 -16.26 -2.64 -1.11
C ASN A 85 -14.75 -2.89 -0.92
N PHE A 86 -14.43 -3.92 -0.13
CA PHE A 86 -13.05 -4.27 0.22
C PHE A 86 -12.15 -4.45 -1.02
N SER A 87 -12.64 -5.14 -2.06
CA SER A 87 -11.87 -5.42 -3.28
C SER A 87 -11.48 -4.14 -4.01
N ILE A 88 -12.43 -3.22 -4.24
CA ILE A 88 -12.16 -1.93 -4.87
C ILE A 88 -11.23 -1.09 -3.97
N TYR A 89 -11.48 -1.07 -2.67
CA TYR A 89 -10.69 -0.27 -1.74
C TYR A 89 -9.23 -0.75 -1.70
N GLU A 90 -8.99 -2.05 -1.56
CA GLU A 90 -7.64 -2.61 -1.59
C GLU A 90 -6.94 -2.32 -2.92
N ALA A 91 -7.63 -2.55 -4.04
CA ALA A 91 -7.09 -2.28 -5.37
C ALA A 91 -6.76 -0.79 -5.57
N PHE A 92 -7.60 0.12 -5.06
CA PHE A 92 -7.32 1.54 -5.04
C PHE A 92 -6.08 1.87 -4.22
N LEU A 93 -5.91 1.31 -3.01
CA LEU A 93 -4.71 1.55 -2.20
C LEU A 93 -3.43 1.09 -2.91
N ARG A 94 -3.48 -0.05 -3.62
CA ARG A 94 -2.36 -0.53 -4.45
C ARG A 94 -2.06 0.42 -5.62
N LEU A 95 -3.09 0.90 -6.32
CA LEU A 95 -2.94 1.93 -7.37
C LEU A 95 -2.34 3.21 -6.80
N PHE A 96 -2.86 3.68 -5.67
CA PHE A 96 -2.41 4.87 -4.96
C PHE A 96 -0.93 4.76 -4.57
N ALA A 97 -0.50 3.62 -4.00
CA ALA A 97 0.90 3.34 -3.70
C ALA A 97 1.77 3.37 -4.97
N HIS A 98 1.33 2.73 -6.06
CA HIS A 98 2.08 2.71 -7.32
C HIS A 98 2.23 4.10 -7.94
N ILE A 99 1.13 4.88 -7.99
CA ILE A 99 1.12 6.26 -8.50
C ILE A 99 2.07 7.13 -7.66
N SER A 100 2.09 6.95 -6.34
CA SER A 100 2.98 7.72 -5.47
C SER A 100 4.46 7.55 -5.81
N ILE A 101 4.88 6.33 -6.15
CA ILE A 101 6.26 6.03 -6.55
C ILE A 101 6.57 6.69 -7.91
N PHE A 102 5.65 6.56 -8.87
CA PHE A 102 5.83 7.12 -10.21
C PHE A 102 5.95 8.65 -10.18
N PHE A 103 5.10 9.33 -9.42
CA PHE A 103 5.10 10.79 -9.33
C PHE A 103 6.14 11.36 -8.35
N ASN A 104 6.84 10.50 -7.59
CA ASN A 104 7.83 10.91 -6.59
C ASN A 104 9.09 11.55 -7.19
N VAL A 105 9.43 11.18 -8.44
CA VAL A 105 10.71 11.52 -9.07
C VAL A 105 10.72 12.91 -9.71
N ALA A 106 9.57 13.58 -9.81
CA ALA A 106 9.46 14.83 -10.56
C ALA A 106 9.59 16.10 -9.68
N GLN A 107 9.72 17.24 -10.36
CA GLN A 107 9.58 18.56 -9.76
C GLN A 107 8.23 18.68 -9.02
N ASN A 108 8.19 19.44 -7.92
CA ASN A 108 7.02 19.61 -7.03
C ASN A 108 6.73 18.43 -6.08
N TYR A 109 7.75 17.66 -5.70
CA TYR A 109 7.63 16.57 -4.72
C TYR A 109 6.85 16.98 -3.45
N GLN A 110 7.20 18.11 -2.83
CA GLN A 110 6.58 18.58 -1.59
C GLN A 110 5.06 18.76 -1.73
N ARG A 111 4.61 19.44 -2.79
CA ARG A 111 3.18 19.65 -3.05
C ARG A 111 2.45 18.33 -3.26
N ARG A 112 3.04 17.40 -4.02
CA ARG A 112 2.44 16.08 -4.25
C ARG A 112 2.36 15.25 -2.97
N GLN A 113 3.38 15.31 -2.12
CA GLN A 113 3.36 14.65 -0.83
C GLN A 113 2.22 15.20 0.05
N LEU A 114 1.97 16.51 0.04
CA LEU A 114 0.83 17.10 0.76
C LEU A 114 -0.51 16.58 0.24
N ILE A 115 -0.68 16.49 -1.09
CA ILE A 115 -1.87 15.93 -1.73
C ILE A 115 -2.07 14.46 -1.28
N PHE A 116 -1.03 13.64 -1.34
CA PHE A 116 -1.13 12.25 -0.91
C PHE A 116 -1.48 12.14 0.58
N ASN A 117 -0.87 12.97 1.43
CA ASN A 117 -1.19 12.99 2.86
C ASN A 117 -2.64 13.41 3.12
N GLU A 118 -3.16 14.39 2.37
CA GLU A 118 -4.56 14.82 2.47
C GLU A 118 -5.52 13.67 2.11
N ILE A 119 -5.24 12.96 1.02
CA ILE A 119 -6.02 11.79 0.61
C ILE A 119 -5.94 10.69 1.68
N LEU A 120 -4.75 10.37 2.21
CA LEU A 120 -4.61 9.38 3.28
C LEU A 120 -5.39 9.78 4.53
N LYS A 121 -5.36 11.05 4.92
CA LYS A 121 -6.14 11.56 6.07
C LYS A 121 -7.65 11.41 5.85
N GLU A 122 -8.15 11.67 4.65
CA GLU A 122 -9.56 11.41 4.32
C GLU A 122 -9.90 9.93 4.45
N LEU A 123 -9.07 9.04 3.89
CA LEU A 123 -9.27 7.59 3.97
C LEU A 123 -9.29 7.08 5.42
N ILE A 124 -8.41 7.63 6.27
CA ILE A 124 -8.35 7.28 7.70
C ILE A 124 -9.57 7.80 8.44
N SER A 125 -9.91 9.08 8.28
CA SER A 125 -10.92 9.75 9.08
C SER A 125 -12.36 9.44 8.67
N LYS A 126 -12.64 9.30 7.37
CA LYS A 126 -13.99 9.09 6.85
C LYS A 126 -14.25 7.69 6.32
N HIS A 127 -13.24 7.03 5.78
CA HIS A 127 -13.40 5.71 5.15
C HIS A 127 -12.83 4.56 5.99
N SER A 128 -12.54 4.79 7.27
CA SER A 128 -12.22 3.73 8.24
C SER A 128 -11.03 2.84 7.84
N LEU A 129 -10.03 3.40 7.14
CA LEU A 129 -8.85 2.66 6.64
C LEU A 129 -8.21 1.78 7.73
N LYS A 130 -8.06 2.33 8.95
CA LYS A 130 -7.41 1.67 10.09
C LYS A 130 -8.16 0.42 10.59
N THR A 131 -9.50 0.42 10.52
CA THR A 131 -10.31 -0.69 11.04
C THR A 131 -10.58 -1.75 9.99
N ILE A 132 -10.62 -1.35 8.71
CA ILE A 132 -10.89 -2.27 7.60
C ILE A 132 -9.65 -3.10 7.25
N PHE A 133 -8.47 -2.48 7.23
CA PHE A 133 -7.24 -3.15 6.81
C PHE A 133 -6.36 -3.49 8.01
N HIS A 134 -5.92 -4.76 8.05
CA HIS A 134 -4.87 -5.14 8.99
C HIS A 134 -3.57 -4.40 8.68
N GLN A 135 -2.84 -3.99 9.72
CA GLN A 135 -1.58 -3.24 9.58
C GLN A 135 -0.54 -3.94 8.70
N SER A 136 -0.48 -5.29 8.69
CA SER A 136 0.42 -6.02 7.79
C SER A 136 0.03 -5.84 6.31
N THR A 137 -1.27 -5.80 6.00
CA THR A 137 -1.75 -5.54 4.63
C THR A 137 -1.34 -4.15 4.17
N LEU A 138 -1.55 -3.13 5.01
CA LEU A 138 -1.13 -1.76 4.73
C LEU A 138 0.40 -1.68 4.55
N PHE A 139 1.16 -2.32 5.44
CA PHE A 139 2.61 -2.42 5.29
C PHE A 139 3.00 -3.00 3.93
N PHE A 140 2.42 -4.13 3.52
CA PHE A 140 2.76 -4.76 2.24
C PHE A 140 2.38 -3.93 1.01
N ILE A 141 1.25 -3.23 1.05
CA ILE A 141 0.83 -2.30 -0.02
C ILE A 141 1.81 -1.14 -0.13
N PHE A 142 2.24 -0.58 1.00
CA PHE A 142 3.02 0.64 1.06
C PHE A 142 4.53 0.46 1.23
N LYS A 143 5.03 -0.77 1.30
CA LYS A 143 6.46 -1.07 1.60
C LYS A 143 7.48 -0.41 0.69
N LEU A 144 7.08 -0.08 -0.53
CA LEU A 144 7.95 0.58 -1.51
C LEU A 144 7.98 2.11 -1.34
N ASN A 145 7.00 2.70 -0.64
CA ASN A 145 6.96 4.14 -0.33
C ASN A 145 7.20 4.34 1.18
N ARG A 146 8.46 4.64 1.53
CA ARG A 146 8.88 4.80 2.94
C ARG A 146 8.26 6.01 3.63
N HIS A 147 7.88 7.05 2.88
CA HIS A 147 7.21 8.22 3.43
C HIS A 147 5.79 7.89 3.89
N PHE A 148 5.07 7.05 3.15
CA PHE A 148 3.77 6.55 3.59
C PHE A 148 3.88 5.63 4.79
N LEU A 149 4.88 4.74 4.81
CA LEU A 149 5.13 3.93 6.01
C LEU A 149 5.40 4.79 7.25
N LEU A 150 6.22 5.84 7.12
CA LEU A 150 6.49 6.78 8.21
C LEU A 150 5.21 7.48 8.67
N PHE A 151 4.41 7.99 7.73
CA PHE A 151 3.11 8.58 8.01
C PHE A 151 2.19 7.62 8.78
N PHE A 152 2.10 6.35 8.37
CA PHE A 152 1.27 5.37 9.08
C PHE A 152 1.78 5.03 10.49
N ILE A 153 3.08 5.09 10.72
CA ILE A 153 3.67 4.91 12.06
C ILE A 153 3.36 6.11 12.94
N GLU A 154 3.50 7.33 12.41
CA GLU A 154 3.17 8.57 13.11
C GLU A 154 1.68 8.65 13.50
N GLU A 155 0.79 8.20 12.62
CA GLU A 155 -0.66 8.11 12.87
C GLU A 155 -1.06 6.88 13.73
N GLY A 156 -0.08 6.05 14.16
CA GLY A 156 -0.33 4.86 14.98
C GLY A 156 -1.22 3.81 14.29
N ILE A 157 -1.11 3.71 12.96
CA ILE A 157 -1.83 2.72 12.12
C ILE A 157 -0.97 1.47 11.93
N ILE A 158 0.34 1.64 11.77
CA ILE A 158 1.31 0.55 11.69
C ILE A 158 2.19 0.60 12.93
N ASP A 159 2.28 -0.51 13.65
CA ASP A 159 3.21 -0.64 14.76
C ASP A 159 4.66 -0.78 14.25
N MET A 160 5.60 -0.13 14.94
CA MET A 160 7.02 -0.15 14.58
C MET A 160 7.59 -1.58 14.53
N SER A 161 7.08 -2.49 15.36
CA SER A 161 7.47 -3.90 15.37
C SER A 161 7.31 -4.58 14.01
N ILE A 162 6.33 -4.17 13.18
CA ILE A 162 6.19 -4.71 11.81
C ILE A 162 7.43 -4.40 10.98
N ILE A 163 7.94 -3.16 11.07
CA ILE A 163 9.17 -2.75 10.39
C ILE A 163 10.36 -3.53 10.95
N GLU A 164 10.45 -3.67 12.27
CA GLU A 164 11.53 -4.40 12.94
C GLU A 164 11.60 -5.87 12.50
N THR A 165 10.45 -6.55 12.37
CA THR A 165 10.42 -7.95 11.88
C THR A 165 10.91 -8.10 10.44
N GLN A 166 10.95 -7.02 9.64
CA GLN A 166 11.54 -7.11 8.31
C GLN A 166 13.08 -7.12 8.37
N PHE A 167 13.69 -6.49 9.37
CA PHE A 167 15.15 -6.44 9.50
C PHE A 167 15.77 -7.74 10.00
N SER A 168 15.00 -8.63 10.63
CA SER A 168 15.51 -9.95 11.02
C SER A 168 15.81 -10.84 9.83
N TYR A 169 15.20 -10.58 8.67
CA TYR A 169 15.50 -11.30 7.43
C TYR A 169 16.74 -10.70 6.75
N VAL A 170 17.77 -11.52 6.55
CA VAL A 170 19.04 -11.14 5.90
C VAL A 170 18.81 -10.91 4.41
N ASN A 171 18.25 -9.75 4.06
CA ASN A 171 18.08 -9.32 2.68
C ASN A 171 18.58 -7.88 2.54
N ARG A 172 19.52 -7.65 1.61
CA ARG A 172 20.13 -6.33 1.34
C ARG A 172 19.12 -5.25 0.99
N SER A 173 17.94 -5.62 0.47
CA SER A 173 16.85 -4.67 0.23
C SER A 173 16.39 -3.96 1.50
N ASN A 174 16.59 -4.59 2.67
CA ASN A 174 16.17 -4.07 3.97
C ASN A 174 17.13 -3.00 4.51
N ASP A 175 18.36 -2.93 3.99
CA ASP A 175 19.35 -1.95 4.42
C ASP A 175 18.84 -0.52 4.17
N LEU A 176 18.25 -0.27 3.01
CA LEU A 176 17.71 1.05 2.69
C LEU A 176 16.47 1.41 3.53
N LEU A 177 15.70 0.40 3.94
CA LEU A 177 14.56 0.60 4.85
C LEU A 177 15.07 0.93 6.26
N PHE A 178 16.08 0.22 6.75
CA PHE A 178 16.75 0.48 8.03
C PHE A 178 17.34 1.89 8.05
N LEU A 179 18.14 2.25 7.03
CA LEU A 179 18.74 3.58 6.92
C LEU A 179 17.68 4.69 6.88
N PHE A 180 16.54 4.44 6.23
CA PHE A 180 15.46 5.40 6.24
C PHE A 180 14.86 5.53 7.65
N PHE A 181 14.51 4.43 8.32
CA PHE A 181 13.84 4.42 9.63
C PHE A 181 14.77 4.50 10.84
N MET A 182 16.06 4.77 10.61
CA MET A 182 17.09 4.75 11.64
C MET A 182 16.74 5.61 12.88
N PRO A 183 16.24 6.86 12.73
CA PRO A 183 15.88 7.68 13.89
C PRO A 183 14.72 7.10 14.70
N GLU A 184 13.72 6.51 14.03
CA GLU A 184 12.57 5.89 14.68
C GLU A 184 12.98 4.63 15.44
N ILE A 185 13.83 3.79 14.84
CA ILE A 185 14.35 2.56 15.46
C ILE A 185 15.24 2.91 16.65
N GLN A 186 16.15 3.89 16.52
CA GLN A 186 17.00 4.30 17.62
C GLN A 186 16.19 4.78 18.83
N LYS A 187 15.05 5.45 18.59
CA LYS A 187 14.16 5.93 19.65
C LYS A 187 13.34 4.80 20.29
N THR A 188 12.85 3.85 19.50
CA THR A 188 11.90 2.81 19.94
C THR A 188 12.60 1.54 20.42
N ASN A 189 13.66 1.12 19.73
CA ASN A 189 14.43 -0.09 20.02
C ASN A 189 15.96 0.16 19.82
N PRO A 190 16.62 0.82 20.80
CA PRO A 190 18.05 1.15 20.70
C PRO A 190 18.97 -0.07 20.52
N LYS A 191 18.56 -1.23 21.08
CA LYS A 191 19.32 -2.47 20.97
C LYS A 191 19.34 -2.98 19.52
N LEU A 192 18.17 -3.05 18.87
CA LEU A 192 18.07 -3.43 17.46
C LEU A 192 18.84 -2.46 16.56
N TYR A 193 18.77 -1.16 16.85
CA TYR A 193 19.56 -0.15 16.14
C TYR A 193 21.06 -0.46 16.19
N GLN A 194 21.60 -0.74 17.38
CA GLN A 194 23.02 -1.06 17.55
C GLN A 194 23.41 -2.34 16.80
N GLU A 195 22.60 -3.40 16.91
CA GLU A 195 22.83 -4.68 16.20
C GLU A 195 22.85 -4.49 14.67
N GLN A 196 21.94 -3.69 14.13
CA GLN A 196 21.87 -3.43 12.69
C GLN A 196 22.99 -2.51 12.21
N LYS A 197 23.38 -1.51 13.03
CA LYS A 197 24.53 -0.65 12.75
C LYS A 197 25.82 -1.47 12.64
N GLU A 198 26.09 -2.35 13.60
CA GLU A 198 27.26 -3.23 13.58
C GLU A 198 27.28 -4.15 12.36
N LYS A 199 26.13 -4.74 12.00
CA LYS A 199 26.01 -5.55 10.76
C LYS A 199 26.33 -4.74 9.52
N PHE A 200 25.84 -3.50 9.44
CA PHE A 200 26.06 -2.62 8.30
C PHE A 200 27.55 -2.22 8.17
N GLU A 201 28.22 -1.94 9.29
CA GLU A 201 29.66 -1.68 9.34
C GLU A 201 30.46 -2.90 8.87
N MET A 202 30.12 -4.11 9.35
CA MET A 202 30.76 -5.35 8.93
C MET A 202 30.58 -5.65 7.43
N MET A 203 29.40 -5.40 6.85
CA MET A 203 29.17 -5.64 5.41
C MET A 203 29.93 -4.67 4.51
N ASN A 204 30.12 -3.43 4.97
CA ASN A 204 30.88 -2.41 4.23
C ASN A 204 32.38 -2.53 4.42
N TYR A 205 32.85 -3.32 5.39
CA TYR A 205 34.24 -3.71 5.57
C TYR A 205 34.65 -4.78 4.56
N ARG A 206 34.57 -4.46 3.26
CA ARG A 206 35.37 -5.18 2.26
C ARG A 206 36.75 -4.54 2.25
N PRO A 207 37.84 -5.31 2.50
CA PRO A 207 39.20 -4.80 2.49
C PRO A 207 39.65 -4.50 1.04
N ASN A 208 39.09 -3.47 0.43
CA ASN A 208 39.55 -2.88 -0.81
C ASN A 208 40.06 -1.47 -0.50
N ASN A 209 41.30 -1.36 0.02
CA ASN A 209 42.25 -0.22 0.08
C ASN A 209 41.78 1.24 -0.15
N THR A 210 40.56 1.60 0.21
CA THR A 210 40.03 2.96 0.12
C THR A 210 39.19 3.23 1.37
N GLU A 211 39.88 3.39 2.51
CA GLU A 211 39.34 3.71 3.84
C GLU A 211 38.41 4.96 3.90
N ASN A 212 38.22 5.68 2.79
CA ASN A 212 37.46 6.93 2.76
C ASN A 212 35.98 6.82 2.30
N ASN A 213 35.47 5.62 1.96
CA ASN A 213 34.18 5.54 1.27
C ASN A 213 32.95 5.20 2.15
N SER A 214 33.07 4.40 3.21
CA SER A 214 31.92 3.93 4.01
C SER A 214 31.27 5.05 4.85
N ASN A 215 32.07 5.80 5.60
CA ASN A 215 31.59 6.94 6.40
C ASN A 215 30.93 8.00 5.50
N LYS A 216 31.45 8.19 4.29
CA LYS A 216 30.90 9.17 3.33
C LYS A 216 29.49 8.80 2.88
N VAL A 217 29.21 7.51 2.62
CA VAL A 217 27.89 7.04 2.18
C VAL A 217 26.84 7.25 3.28
N LEU A 218 27.12 6.82 4.52
CA LEU A 218 26.18 7.00 5.64
C LEU A 218 25.87 8.49 5.88
N THR A 219 26.91 9.33 5.88
CA THR A 219 26.76 10.78 6.07
C THR A 219 25.94 11.44 4.96
N ILE A 220 26.08 10.99 3.71
CA ILE A 220 25.28 11.49 2.58
C ILE A 220 23.81 11.09 2.76
N TYR A 221 23.54 9.84 3.09
CA TYR A 221 22.17 9.36 3.33
C TYR A 221 21.49 10.09 4.49
N GLU A 222 22.17 10.27 5.62
CA GLU A 222 21.65 11.02 6.76
C GLU A 222 21.33 12.47 6.39
N LYS A 223 22.23 13.14 5.65
CA LYS A 223 22.00 14.52 5.19
C LYS A 223 20.80 14.62 4.26
N THR A 224 20.70 13.76 3.25
CA THR A 224 19.60 13.79 2.29
C THR A 224 18.25 13.44 2.94
N ASN A 225 18.19 12.37 3.76
CA ASN A 225 16.95 11.98 4.42
C ASN A 225 16.52 13.00 5.48
N SER A 226 17.46 13.59 6.23
CA SER A 226 17.12 14.60 7.23
C SER A 226 16.54 15.87 6.60
N ALA A 227 17.02 16.27 5.42
CA ALA A 227 16.48 17.42 4.70
C ALA A 227 15.02 17.16 4.28
N ILE A 228 14.77 16.02 3.64
CA ILE A 228 13.41 15.64 3.21
C ILE A 228 12.47 15.55 4.41
N ARG A 229 12.89 14.91 5.50
CA ARG A 229 12.09 14.77 6.73
C ARG A 229 11.76 16.11 7.38
N LYS A 230 12.74 17.00 7.47
CA LYS A 230 12.53 18.33 8.06
C LYS A 230 11.50 19.13 7.26
N GLU A 231 11.48 18.98 5.94
CA GLU A 231 10.53 19.69 5.08
C GLU A 231 9.12 19.10 5.13
N THR A 232 8.97 17.78 5.27
CA THR A 232 7.66 17.12 5.22
C THR A 232 7.00 16.95 6.60
N HIS A 233 7.76 16.76 7.67
CA HIS A 233 7.23 16.43 9.01
C HIS A 233 7.50 17.50 10.08
N SER A 234 8.24 18.57 9.79
CA SER A 234 8.34 19.67 10.76
C SER A 234 7.08 20.53 10.70
N PRO A 235 6.40 20.78 11.83
CA PRO A 235 5.31 21.74 11.85
C PRO A 235 5.85 23.11 11.40
N LYS A 236 5.28 23.67 10.32
CA LYS A 236 5.52 25.08 10.00
C LYS A 236 5.11 25.88 11.23
N LYS A 237 6.07 26.52 11.90
CA LYS A 237 5.75 27.52 12.93
C LYS A 237 4.96 28.61 12.22
N THR A 238 3.64 28.61 12.40
CA THR A 238 2.78 29.72 12.03
C THR A 238 3.10 30.84 13.00
N SER A 239 3.99 31.74 12.57
CA SER A 239 4.24 33.05 13.16
C SER A 239 3.15 34.02 12.77
#